data_AF-A0A923LAX6-F1
#
_entry.id   AF-A0A923LAX6-F1
#
_cell.length_a   1.000
_cell.length_b   1.000
_cell.length_c   1.000
_cell.angle_alpha   90.00
_cell.angle_beta   90.00
_cell.angle_gamma   90.00
#
_symmetry.space_group_name_H-M   'P 1'
#
loop_
_entity.id
_entity.type
_entity.pdbx_description
1 polymer ?
#
loop_
_entity_poly.entity_id
_entity_poly.type
_entity_poly.pdbx_seq_one_letter_code
_entity_poly.pdbx_strand_id
1 'polypeptide(L)'
;MMENGKKRNYYRLALCEGRRRRMELTEDYRLTGRGGGAFLYLAPVYDSMDLQGTWHRLVLEGEFVHCKYEILAAATDADRAGEMEEVWEQGAAPESVWQQDASVRRVNTGDLLLHGLTGRYLWVLIRVWGAGEDSHFRIEGFRVEFPWRSFTDYLPEIYQGERDSFFERYMTGLQSVYEDLEEQAERIPEYLDYESTPDENLPVLACWTGDWAAGRDYRTEQLRRMFGRLNRLNSGRGTAGVLREMIKFVTGRDAVLVEYFKWHDWMKRNTEQLALYGRLYGEHEDRFTVILDVTDGGVEMDRQALEKLVADYTPFGMQPGLVLLTWSSHMDTHCYLDRNSRLSMPEQAGTDGFALDGSYMLG
;
A
#
# COMPACT_ATOMS: atom_id res chain seq x y z
N MET A 1 16.96 -6.29 -28.73
CA MET A 1 18.04 -7.28 -28.50
C MET A 1 18.63 -7.00 -27.12
N MET A 2 17.85 -7.31 -26.07
CA MET A 2 18.21 -7.14 -24.66
C MET A 2 17.95 -8.50 -24.02
N GLU A 3 18.92 -9.40 -24.08
CA GLU A 3 18.72 -10.79 -23.64
C GLU A 3 19.77 -11.27 -22.65
N ASN A 4 20.36 -10.35 -21.89
CA ASN A 4 21.07 -10.67 -20.65
C ASN A 4 21.01 -9.44 -19.74
N GLY A 5 19.85 -9.26 -19.10
CA GLY A 5 19.65 -8.29 -18.02
C GLY A 5 20.57 -8.60 -16.84
N LYS A 6 21.03 -7.56 -16.16
CA LYS A 6 21.81 -7.66 -14.92
C LYS A 6 20.98 -8.48 -13.92
N LYS A 7 21.51 -9.60 -13.44
CA LYS A 7 20.78 -10.43 -12.49
C LYS A 7 20.87 -9.75 -11.12
N ARG A 8 19.76 -9.12 -10.73
CA ARG A 8 19.58 -8.58 -9.37
C ARG A 8 18.96 -9.68 -8.53
N ASN A 9 19.73 -10.20 -7.59
CA ASN A 9 19.19 -11.13 -6.62
C ASN A 9 18.91 -10.39 -5.31
N TYR A 10 17.63 -10.28 -4.97
CA TYR A 10 17.15 -9.77 -3.69
C TYR A 10 17.18 -10.91 -2.67
N TYR A 11 18.05 -10.83 -1.67
CA TYR A 11 18.35 -11.96 -0.80
C TYR A 11 17.73 -11.85 0.59
N ARG A 12 16.47 -11.42 0.69
CA ARG A 12 15.71 -11.52 1.96
C ARG A 12 15.58 -12.97 2.43
N LEU A 13 15.40 -13.91 1.50
CA LEU A 13 15.36 -15.35 1.80
C LEU A 13 16.75 -15.95 2.09
N ALA A 14 17.83 -15.41 1.52
CA ALA A 14 19.18 -15.93 1.81
C ALA A 14 19.62 -15.63 3.25
N LEU A 15 19.03 -14.61 3.90
CA LEU A 15 19.18 -14.41 5.35
C LEU A 15 18.75 -15.64 6.15
N CYS A 16 17.78 -16.41 5.65
CA CYS A 16 17.33 -17.66 6.27
C CYS A 16 18.32 -18.82 6.09
N GLU A 17 18.95 -18.91 4.92
CA GLU A 17 19.86 -20.00 4.55
C GLU A 17 21.31 -19.77 5.01
N GLY A 18 21.65 -18.53 5.38
CA GLY A 18 22.97 -18.18 5.88
C GLY A 18 23.25 -18.66 7.30
N ARG A 19 24.54 -18.86 7.61
CA ARG A 19 24.98 -19.27 8.94
C ARG A 19 25.10 -18.06 9.86
N ARG A 20 24.63 -18.18 11.10
CA ARG A 20 24.58 -17.05 12.05
C ARG A 20 25.17 -17.42 13.40
N ARG A 21 25.86 -16.45 14.05
CA ARG A 21 26.33 -16.53 15.43
C ARG A 21 25.77 -15.35 16.23
N ARG A 22 25.07 -15.66 17.33
CA ARG A 22 24.43 -14.70 18.24
C ARG A 22 23.38 -13.78 17.59
N MET A 23 22.91 -14.08 16.38
CA MET A 23 21.84 -13.35 15.70
C MET A 23 20.55 -14.19 15.67
N GLU A 24 19.41 -13.51 15.72
CA GLU A 24 18.07 -14.11 15.68
C GLU A 24 17.36 -13.69 14.39
N LEU A 25 16.61 -14.62 13.78
CA LEU A 25 15.80 -14.35 12.58
C LEU A 25 14.34 -14.16 13.02
N THR A 26 13.74 -13.05 12.61
CA THR A 26 12.32 -12.75 12.85
C THR A 26 11.42 -13.48 11.87
N GLU A 27 10.12 -13.57 12.16
CA GLU A 27 9.11 -14.13 11.25
C GLU A 27 9.06 -13.42 9.88
N ASP A 28 9.42 -12.13 9.84
CA ASP A 28 9.58 -11.34 8.62
C ASP A 28 10.88 -11.63 7.82
N TYR A 29 11.65 -12.67 8.14
CA TYR A 29 12.96 -12.97 7.52
C TYR A 29 14.00 -11.85 7.68
N ARG A 30 14.04 -11.17 8.83
CA ARG A 30 15.04 -10.13 9.15
C ARG A 30 15.99 -10.65 10.22
N LEU A 31 17.28 -10.32 10.13
CA LEU A 31 18.25 -10.66 11.17
C LEU A 31 18.33 -9.54 12.21
N THR A 32 18.26 -9.91 13.48
CA THR A 32 18.32 -8.98 14.60
C THR A 32 19.34 -9.45 15.63
N GLY A 33 19.90 -8.50 16.36
CA GLY A 33 20.74 -8.76 17.51
C GLY A 33 20.68 -7.61 18.49
N ARG A 34 20.81 -7.92 19.79
CA ARG A 34 20.80 -6.96 20.89
C ARG A 34 21.96 -7.22 21.84
N GLY A 35 22.49 -6.15 22.40
CA GLY A 35 23.53 -6.17 23.42
C GLY A 35 24.96 -6.08 22.89
N GLY A 36 25.91 -6.20 23.83
CA GLY A 36 27.33 -6.06 23.57
C GLY A 36 27.98 -7.31 22.98
N GLY A 37 29.02 -7.10 22.18
CA GLY A 37 29.87 -8.16 21.63
C GLY A 37 29.80 -8.30 20.11
N ALA A 38 30.42 -9.37 19.60
CA ALA A 38 30.50 -9.66 18.17
C ALA A 38 29.38 -10.59 17.71
N PHE A 39 28.71 -10.19 16.65
CA PHE A 39 27.71 -10.94 15.92
C PHE A 39 28.29 -11.24 14.53
N LEU A 40 28.11 -12.47 14.04
CA LEU A 40 28.56 -12.85 12.71
C LEU A 40 27.43 -13.46 11.91
N TYR A 41 27.35 -13.07 10.65
CA TYR A 41 26.51 -13.69 9.65
C TYR A 41 27.35 -14.02 8.42
N LEU A 42 27.26 -15.26 7.96
CA LEU A 42 27.85 -15.75 6.73
C LEU A 42 26.71 -16.06 5.76
N ALA A 43 26.71 -15.36 4.62
CA ALA A 43 25.78 -15.62 3.54
C ALA A 43 26.00 -17.02 2.93
N PRO A 44 24.96 -17.65 2.35
CA PRO A 44 25.19 -18.79 1.47
C PRO A 44 26.08 -18.37 0.29
N VAL A 45 26.81 -19.33 -0.26
CA VAL A 45 27.71 -19.10 -1.40
C VAL A 45 26.90 -18.67 -2.61
N TYR A 46 27.32 -17.58 -3.24
CA TYR A 46 26.72 -17.15 -4.50
C TYR A 46 27.50 -17.74 -5.66
N ASP A 47 26.82 -18.50 -6.51
CA ASP A 47 27.38 -19.06 -7.73
C ASP A 47 26.94 -18.23 -8.95
N SER A 48 27.89 -17.56 -9.61
CA SER A 48 27.63 -16.85 -10.86
C SER A 48 27.48 -17.77 -12.07
N MET A 49 27.79 -19.07 -11.92
CA MET A 49 27.88 -20.11 -12.97
C MET A 49 28.98 -19.89 -14.03
N ASP A 50 29.52 -18.68 -14.12
CA ASP A 50 30.61 -18.30 -15.01
C ASP A 50 31.97 -18.35 -14.28
N LEU A 51 32.92 -19.12 -14.83
CA LEU A 51 34.33 -19.08 -14.41
C LEU A 51 34.91 -17.69 -14.69
N GLN A 52 35.64 -17.12 -13.72
CA GLN A 52 36.12 -15.73 -13.75
C GLN A 52 34.99 -14.68 -13.86
N GLY A 53 33.82 -14.97 -13.32
CA GLY A 53 32.71 -14.02 -13.23
C GLY A 53 33.11 -12.70 -12.55
N THR A 54 32.55 -11.58 -13.02
CA THR A 54 32.81 -10.25 -12.46
C THR A 54 31.66 -9.81 -11.55
N TRP A 55 31.99 -9.13 -10.46
CA TRP A 55 31.01 -8.65 -9.48
C TRP A 55 30.93 -7.12 -9.49
N HIS A 56 29.72 -6.55 -9.43
CA HIS A 56 29.53 -5.09 -9.55
C HIS A 56 29.43 -4.40 -8.19
N ARG A 57 28.32 -4.64 -7.49
CA ARG A 57 27.94 -3.85 -6.31
C ARG A 57 27.28 -4.76 -5.28
N LEU A 58 27.61 -4.53 -4.01
CA LEU A 58 26.94 -5.13 -2.87
C LEU A 58 26.33 -4.01 -2.03
N VAL A 59 25.02 -4.07 -1.83
CA VAL A 59 24.26 -3.11 -1.02
C VAL A 59 23.65 -3.83 0.17
N LEU A 60 24.01 -3.44 1.38
CA LEU A 60 23.45 -3.90 2.65
C LEU A 60 22.38 -2.93 3.13
N GLU A 61 21.18 -3.46 3.37
CA GLU A 61 20.04 -2.72 3.90
C GLU A 61 19.80 -3.12 5.35
N GLY A 62 19.86 -2.13 6.25
CA GLY A 62 19.64 -2.37 7.66
C GLY A 62 19.83 -1.14 8.54
N GLU A 63 19.29 -1.23 9.74
CA GLU A 63 19.39 -0.24 10.79
C GLU A 63 20.39 -0.71 11.85
N PHE A 64 21.38 0.13 12.16
CA PHE A 64 22.43 -0.17 13.12
C PHE A 64 22.50 0.94 14.18
N VAL A 65 22.02 0.66 15.39
CA VAL A 65 21.98 1.63 16.49
C VAL A 65 23.06 1.30 17.52
N HIS A 66 24.01 2.22 17.71
CA HIS A 66 25.18 2.02 18.57
C HIS A 66 25.98 0.74 18.25
N CYS A 67 26.01 0.36 16.96
CA CYS A 67 26.73 -0.79 16.43
C CYS A 67 27.76 -0.31 15.40
N LYS A 68 28.89 -1.03 15.29
CA LYS A 68 29.78 -0.96 14.13
C LYS A 68 29.61 -2.23 13.31
N TYR A 69 29.63 -2.13 12.00
CA TYR A 69 29.59 -3.33 11.15
C TYR A 69 30.72 -3.32 10.13
N GLU A 70 31.15 -4.51 9.73
CA GLU A 70 32.15 -4.77 8.70
C GLU A 70 31.56 -5.76 7.70
N ILE A 71 31.71 -5.43 6.42
CA ILE A 71 31.35 -6.30 5.32
C ILE A 71 32.65 -6.74 4.67
N LEU A 72 32.81 -8.05 4.55
CA LEU A 72 33.89 -8.68 3.82
C LEU A 72 33.30 -9.52 2.69
N ALA A 73 33.75 -9.23 1.47
CA ALA A 73 33.39 -9.95 0.26
C ALA A 73 34.65 -10.56 -0.35
N ALA A 74 34.63 -11.85 -0.67
CA ALA A 74 35.73 -12.55 -1.33
C ALA A 74 35.21 -13.36 -2.51
N ALA A 75 35.95 -13.40 -3.62
CA ALA A 75 35.58 -14.14 -4.81
C ALA A 75 36.60 -15.24 -5.13
N THR A 76 36.12 -16.44 -5.43
CA THR A 76 36.95 -17.62 -5.74
C THR A 76 36.36 -18.42 -6.89
N ASP A 77 37.19 -19.01 -7.76
CA ASP A 77 36.70 -19.96 -8.77
C ASP A 77 36.53 -21.38 -8.23
N ALA A 78 37.23 -21.71 -7.14
CA ALA A 78 37.13 -23.00 -6.47
C ALA A 78 35.95 -23.01 -5.49
N ASP A 79 35.20 -24.12 -5.48
CA ASP A 79 34.20 -24.40 -4.46
C ASP A 79 34.90 -24.82 -3.17
N ARG A 80 34.80 -23.98 -2.14
CA ARG A 80 35.36 -24.20 -0.79
C ARG A 80 34.27 -24.35 0.27
N ALA A 81 33.05 -24.76 -0.11
CA ALA A 81 31.94 -24.97 0.84
C ALA A 81 32.29 -25.92 1.97
N GLY A 82 32.97 -27.03 1.68
CA GLY A 82 33.39 -28.00 2.71
C GLY A 82 34.41 -27.43 3.70
N GLU A 83 35.45 -26.76 3.23
CA GLU A 83 36.46 -26.12 4.08
C GLU A 83 35.84 -25.03 4.98
N MET A 84 34.91 -24.27 4.41
CA MET A 84 34.19 -23.23 5.14
C MET A 84 33.27 -23.79 6.23
N GLU A 85 32.64 -24.94 5.97
CA GLU A 85 31.82 -25.64 6.94
C GLU A 85 32.64 -26.09 8.15
N GLU A 86 33.78 -26.73 7.91
CA GLU A 86 34.70 -27.16 8.97
C GLU A 86 35.20 -25.98 9.82
N VAL A 87 35.64 -24.89 9.19
CA VAL A 87 36.12 -23.69 9.88
C VAL A 87 35.00 -23.05 10.71
N TRP A 88 33.78 -23.04 10.20
CA TRP A 88 32.63 -22.50 10.92
C TRP A 88 32.26 -23.33 12.14
N GLU A 89 32.28 -24.66 12.05
CA GLU A 89 32.00 -25.56 13.17
C GLU A 89 33.08 -25.51 14.25
N GLN A 90 34.34 -25.38 13.85
CA GLN A 90 35.49 -25.27 14.76
C GLN A 90 35.56 -23.93 15.51
N GLY A 91 34.67 -22.99 15.23
CA GLY A 91 34.70 -21.68 15.89
C GLY A 91 35.73 -20.70 15.30
N ALA A 92 36.55 -21.15 14.34
CA ALA A 92 37.66 -20.40 13.76
C ALA A 92 37.20 -19.19 12.92
N ALA A 93 38.15 -18.31 12.60
CA ALA A 93 37.88 -17.10 11.83
C ALA A 93 37.57 -17.49 10.37
N PRO A 94 36.35 -17.22 9.85
CA PRO A 94 35.97 -17.71 8.52
C PRO A 94 36.83 -17.15 7.38
N GLU A 95 37.52 -16.03 7.62
CA GLU A 95 38.44 -15.41 6.67
C GLU A 95 39.66 -16.28 6.33
N SER A 96 40.03 -17.25 7.17
CA SER A 96 41.17 -18.12 6.90
C SER A 96 41.02 -18.92 5.61
N VAL A 97 39.78 -19.19 5.19
CA VAL A 97 39.47 -19.97 3.98
C VAL A 97 39.83 -19.22 2.70
N TRP A 98 39.79 -17.89 2.72
CA TRP A 98 40.03 -17.04 1.54
C TRP A 98 41.10 -15.97 1.76
N GLN A 99 42.00 -16.16 2.74
CA GLN A 99 43.08 -15.23 3.03
C GLN A 99 44.02 -14.96 1.84
N GLN A 100 44.10 -15.91 0.91
CA GLN A 100 44.97 -15.85 -0.26
C GLN A 100 44.25 -15.32 -1.51
N ASP A 101 42.94 -15.14 -1.44
CA ASP A 101 42.10 -14.74 -2.58
C ASP A 101 41.80 -13.23 -2.56
N ALA A 102 41.33 -12.72 -3.70
CA ALA A 102 40.90 -11.33 -3.80
C ALA A 102 39.73 -11.08 -2.85
N SER A 103 39.91 -10.13 -1.92
CA SER A 103 38.89 -9.76 -0.95
C SER A 103 38.79 -8.24 -0.80
N VAL A 104 37.56 -7.76 -0.62
CA VAL A 104 37.24 -6.37 -0.33
C VAL A 104 36.63 -6.30 1.05
N ARG A 105 37.16 -5.40 1.88
CA ARG A 105 36.71 -5.16 3.25
C ARG A 105 36.38 -3.69 3.46
N ARG A 106 35.18 -3.40 3.98
CA ARG A 106 34.77 -2.05 4.37
C ARG A 106 34.04 -2.07 5.71
N VAL A 107 34.19 -0.98 6.46
CA VAL A 107 33.61 -0.79 7.79
C VAL A 107 32.60 0.34 7.72
N ASN A 108 31.41 0.14 8.30
CA ASN A 108 30.30 1.09 8.32
C ASN A 108 29.95 1.68 6.94
N THR A 109 30.09 0.87 5.90
CA THR A 109 29.72 1.24 4.53
C THR A 109 28.72 0.21 4.05
N GLY A 110 27.49 0.62 3.79
CA GLY A 110 26.43 -0.27 3.31
C GLY A 110 26.53 -0.54 1.82
N ASP A 111 27.25 0.28 1.07
CA ASP A 111 27.36 0.21 -0.38
C ASP A 111 28.82 0.00 -0.82
N LEU A 112 29.11 -1.16 -1.40
CA LEU A 112 30.46 -1.58 -1.78
C LEU A 112 30.51 -1.90 -3.27
N LEU A 113 31.50 -1.31 -3.96
CA LEU A 113 31.89 -1.72 -5.31
C LEU A 113 32.83 -2.93 -5.24
N LEU A 114 32.51 -3.97 -6.02
CA LEU A 114 33.21 -5.26 -6.06
C LEU A 114 34.04 -5.44 -7.35
N HIS A 115 34.33 -4.37 -8.09
CA HIS A 115 34.97 -4.42 -9.42
C HIS A 115 36.34 -5.12 -9.45
N GLY A 116 37.06 -5.10 -8.32
CA GLY A 116 38.34 -5.80 -8.17
C GLY A 116 38.22 -7.30 -7.90
N LEU A 117 37.00 -7.85 -7.78
CA LEU A 117 36.74 -9.25 -7.51
C LEU A 117 36.38 -10.00 -8.78
N THR A 118 37.10 -11.09 -9.05
CA THR A 118 36.84 -12.00 -10.16
C THR A 118 36.79 -13.43 -9.65
N GLY A 119 35.73 -14.17 -9.98
CA GLY A 119 35.58 -15.56 -9.60
C GLY A 119 34.13 -16.04 -9.68
N ARG A 120 33.94 -17.34 -9.89
CA ARG A 120 32.61 -17.99 -9.95
C ARG A 120 31.81 -17.86 -8.65
N TYR A 121 32.45 -18.04 -7.51
CA TYR A 121 31.81 -18.06 -6.21
C TYR A 121 32.08 -16.75 -5.45
N LEU A 122 31.04 -16.10 -4.94
CA LEU A 122 31.16 -14.95 -4.04
C LEU A 122 30.74 -15.33 -2.62
N TRP A 123 31.63 -15.03 -1.69
CA TRP A 123 31.48 -15.21 -0.26
C TRP A 123 31.25 -13.86 0.40
N VAL A 124 30.21 -13.75 1.23
CA VAL A 124 29.89 -12.52 1.95
C VAL A 124 29.81 -12.82 3.45
N LEU A 125 30.66 -12.13 4.21
CA LEU A 125 30.71 -12.18 5.67
C LEU A 125 30.35 -10.79 6.22
N ILE A 126 29.34 -10.76 7.09
CA ILE A 126 28.91 -9.55 7.80
C ILE A 126 29.22 -9.73 9.28
N ARG A 127 30.04 -8.82 9.83
CA ARG A 127 30.33 -8.74 11.26
C ARG A 127 29.69 -7.51 11.84
N VAL A 128 29.06 -7.64 12.99
CA VAL A 128 28.50 -6.51 13.73
C VAL A 128 29.06 -6.53 15.15
N TRP A 129 29.48 -5.39 15.66
CA TRP A 129 29.94 -5.20 17.03
C TRP A 129 29.01 -4.23 17.75
N GLY A 130 28.35 -4.71 18.80
CA GLY A 130 27.58 -3.88 19.73
C GLY A 130 28.48 -3.25 20.77
N ALA A 131 28.35 -1.94 20.97
CA ALA A 131 29.12 -1.17 21.95
C ALA A 131 28.66 -1.40 23.41
N GLY A 132 27.40 -1.77 23.64
CA GLY A 132 26.84 -1.96 24.99
C GLY A 132 25.48 -2.68 24.97
N GLU A 133 24.79 -2.70 26.12
CA GLU A 133 23.48 -3.37 26.25
C GLU A 133 22.38 -2.71 25.39
N ASP A 134 22.46 -1.39 25.18
CA ASP A 134 21.52 -0.62 24.36
C ASP A 134 21.75 -0.79 22.85
N SER A 135 22.84 -1.42 22.45
CA SER A 135 23.16 -1.68 21.04
C SER A 135 22.17 -2.66 20.45
N HIS A 136 21.59 -2.28 19.32
CA HIS A 136 20.71 -3.16 18.56
C HIS A 136 20.86 -2.92 17.07
N PHE A 137 20.62 -3.96 16.28
CA PHE A 137 20.61 -3.84 14.84
C PHE A 137 19.53 -4.72 14.22
N ARG A 138 19.13 -4.33 13.01
CA ARG A 138 18.19 -5.04 12.16
C ARG A 138 18.73 -5.01 10.74
N ILE A 139 19.07 -6.18 10.20
CA ILE A 139 19.44 -6.35 8.79
C ILE A 139 18.18 -6.80 8.05
N GLU A 140 17.76 -6.02 7.07
CA GLU A 140 16.60 -6.32 6.23
C GLU A 140 16.96 -7.26 5.08
N GLY A 141 18.17 -7.10 4.54
CA GLY A 141 18.67 -7.87 3.43
C GLY A 141 19.96 -7.28 2.89
N PHE A 142 20.53 -7.93 1.90
CA PHE A 142 21.53 -7.32 1.06
C PHE A 142 21.35 -7.81 -0.37
N ARG A 143 21.86 -7.02 -1.31
CA ARG A 143 21.75 -7.26 -2.75
C ARG A 143 23.14 -7.35 -3.32
N VAL A 144 23.36 -8.34 -4.17
CA VAL A 144 24.58 -8.45 -4.99
C VAL A 144 24.19 -8.34 -6.45
N GLU A 145 24.87 -7.46 -7.17
CA GLU A 145 24.66 -7.25 -8.60
C GLU A 145 25.80 -7.86 -9.42
N PHE A 146 25.45 -8.69 -10.40
CA PHE A 146 26.38 -9.33 -11.33
C PHE A 146 25.69 -9.66 -12.67
N PRO A 147 26.44 -9.80 -13.78
CA PRO A 147 27.86 -9.50 -13.92
C PRO A 147 28.13 -7.99 -13.91
N TRP A 148 29.38 -7.59 -13.61
CA TRP A 148 29.80 -6.22 -13.86
C TRP A 148 29.93 -5.97 -15.37
N ARG A 149 29.26 -4.92 -15.85
CA ARG A 149 29.44 -4.35 -17.17
C ARG A 149 29.79 -2.89 -17.01
N SER A 150 30.84 -2.47 -17.71
CA SER A 150 31.28 -1.10 -17.68
C SER A 150 30.44 -0.27 -18.63
N PHE A 151 29.97 0.90 -18.19
CA PHE A 151 29.33 1.84 -19.10
C PHE A 151 30.25 2.30 -20.25
N THR A 152 31.57 2.15 -20.10
CA THR A 152 32.51 2.43 -21.19
C THR A 152 32.33 1.50 -22.39
N ASP A 153 31.81 0.29 -22.19
CA ASP A 153 31.55 -0.67 -23.28
C ASP A 153 30.51 -0.13 -24.28
N TYR A 154 29.64 0.78 -23.84
CA TYR A 154 28.63 1.44 -24.67
C TYR A 154 29.14 2.72 -25.33
N LEU A 155 30.32 3.22 -24.94
CA LEU A 155 30.93 4.40 -25.54
C LEU A 155 31.73 4.01 -26.78
N PRO A 156 32.01 4.96 -27.70
CA PRO A 156 32.89 4.72 -28.84
C PRO A 156 34.27 4.19 -28.41
N GLU A 157 34.90 3.37 -29.27
CA GLU A 157 36.18 2.69 -29.01
C GLU A 157 37.30 3.60 -28.47
N ILE A 158 37.32 4.87 -28.86
CA ILE A 158 38.30 5.86 -28.37
C ILE A 158 38.21 6.14 -26.86
N TYR A 159 37.07 5.83 -26.23
CA TYR A 159 36.81 5.96 -24.79
C TYR A 159 36.80 4.60 -24.08
N GLN A 160 36.90 3.50 -24.82
CA GLN A 160 37.04 2.16 -24.27
C GLN A 160 38.51 1.99 -23.85
N GLY A 161 38.78 2.22 -22.56
CA GLY A 161 40.11 2.10 -21.99
C GLY A 161 40.40 0.73 -21.40
N GLU A 162 41.61 0.57 -20.84
CA GLU A 162 41.93 -0.58 -20.01
C GLU A 162 41.03 -0.64 -18.77
N ARG A 163 40.78 -1.87 -18.28
CA ARG A 163 40.09 -2.10 -17.00
C ARG A 163 40.82 -1.37 -15.87
N ASP A 164 40.04 -0.82 -14.95
CA ASP A 164 40.46 -0.06 -13.79
C ASP A 164 41.12 1.31 -14.10
N SER A 165 40.86 1.84 -15.30
CA SER A 165 41.30 3.19 -15.68
C SER A 165 40.59 4.29 -14.86
N PHE A 166 41.23 5.47 -14.75
CA PHE A 166 40.62 6.63 -14.08
C PHE A 166 39.24 6.96 -14.66
N PHE A 167 39.09 6.90 -15.98
CA PHE A 167 37.84 7.21 -16.65
C PHE A 167 36.74 6.19 -16.31
N GLU A 168 37.06 4.90 -16.25
CA GLU A 168 36.13 3.86 -15.85
C GLU A 168 35.65 4.03 -14.40
N ARG A 169 36.57 4.33 -13.47
CA ARG A 169 36.23 4.63 -12.07
C ARG A 169 35.36 5.89 -11.94
N TYR A 170 35.64 6.92 -12.74
CA TYR A 170 34.81 8.13 -12.79
C TYR A 170 33.40 7.83 -13.31
N MET A 171 33.30 7.09 -14.42
CA MET A 171 32.03 6.69 -15.03
C MET A 171 31.23 5.75 -14.13
N THR A 172 31.89 4.94 -13.30
CA THR A 172 31.23 4.07 -12.32
C THR A 172 30.32 4.84 -11.37
N GLY A 173 30.75 6.01 -10.88
CA GLY A 173 29.92 6.84 -10.01
C GLY A 173 28.64 7.31 -10.71
N LEU A 174 28.75 7.72 -11.98
CA LEU A 174 27.61 8.12 -12.79
C LEU A 174 26.70 6.92 -13.14
N GLN A 175 27.31 5.77 -13.42
CA GLN A 175 26.61 4.52 -13.66
C GLN A 175 25.75 4.13 -12.46
N SER A 176 26.28 4.16 -11.23
CA SER A 176 25.48 3.87 -10.04
C SER A 176 24.27 4.78 -9.91
N VAL A 177 24.42 6.09 -10.14
CA VAL A 177 23.29 7.03 -10.09
C VAL A 177 22.24 6.71 -11.16
N TYR A 178 22.68 6.38 -12.37
CA TYR A 178 21.77 6.01 -13.45
C TYR A 178 21.03 4.70 -13.14
N GLU A 179 21.73 3.69 -12.62
CA GLU A 179 21.15 2.39 -12.25
C GLU A 179 20.13 2.52 -11.09
N ASP A 180 20.36 3.45 -10.16
CA ASP A 180 19.41 3.75 -9.08
C ASP A 180 18.14 4.44 -9.64
N LEU A 181 18.29 5.34 -10.62
CA LEU A 181 17.15 5.97 -11.31
C LEU A 181 16.37 4.98 -12.18
N GLU A 182 17.07 4.09 -12.88
CA GLU A 182 16.45 3.02 -13.66
C GLU A 182 15.66 2.07 -12.75
N GLU A 183 16.19 1.73 -11.58
CA GLU A 183 15.44 0.97 -10.57
C GLU A 183 14.17 1.70 -10.11
N GLN A 184 14.26 2.99 -9.85
CA GLN A 184 13.07 3.78 -9.48
C GLN A 184 12.04 3.78 -10.61
N ALA A 185 12.48 3.88 -11.87
CA ALA A 185 11.62 3.84 -13.04
C ALA A 185 10.96 2.47 -13.22
N GLU A 186 11.70 1.38 -13.01
CA GLU A 186 11.18 0.00 -13.07
C GLU A 186 10.09 -0.26 -12.02
N ARG A 187 10.15 0.42 -10.86
CA ARG A 187 9.13 0.30 -9.80
C ARG A 187 7.90 1.18 -10.01
N ILE A 188 7.88 2.08 -11.00
CA ILE A 188 6.72 2.94 -11.27
C ILE A 188 5.39 2.16 -11.38
N PRO A 189 5.32 1.00 -12.07
CA PRO A 189 4.09 0.22 -12.15
C PRO A 189 3.53 -0.19 -10.77
N GLU A 190 4.38 -0.47 -9.78
CA GLU A 190 3.98 -0.81 -8.41
C GLU A 190 3.30 0.37 -7.71
N TYR A 191 3.78 1.60 -7.96
CA TYR A 191 3.17 2.81 -7.41
C TYR A 191 1.84 3.15 -8.07
N LEU A 192 1.63 2.74 -9.33
CA LEU A 192 0.40 2.98 -10.08
C LEU A 192 -0.68 1.93 -9.83
N ASP A 193 -0.32 0.77 -9.28
CA ASP A 193 -1.27 -0.27 -8.93
C ASP A 193 -1.94 0.03 -7.58
N TYR A 194 -3.28 0.09 -7.61
CA TYR A 194 -4.07 0.41 -6.43
C TYR A 194 -4.06 -0.70 -5.37
N GLU A 195 -3.53 -1.90 -5.66
CA GLU A 195 -3.41 -3.00 -4.70
C GLU A 195 -2.06 -2.99 -3.97
N SER A 196 -0.98 -2.62 -4.65
CA SER A 196 0.38 -2.64 -4.10
C SER A 196 0.92 -1.27 -3.64
N THR A 197 0.36 -0.17 -4.14
CA THR A 197 0.85 1.17 -3.76
C THR A 197 0.68 1.45 -2.26
N PRO A 198 1.59 2.23 -1.63
CA PRO A 198 1.42 2.72 -0.27
C PRO A 198 0.09 3.48 -0.06
N ASP A 199 -0.48 3.38 1.13
CA ASP A 199 -1.78 3.98 1.49
C ASP A 199 -1.83 5.50 1.25
N GLU A 200 -0.71 6.18 1.43
CA GLU A 200 -0.55 7.63 1.24
C GLU A 200 -0.76 8.07 -0.21
N ASN A 201 -0.55 7.17 -1.18
CA ASN A 201 -0.68 7.47 -2.61
C ASN A 201 -2.11 7.29 -3.13
N LEU A 202 -2.99 6.58 -2.40
CA LEU A 202 -4.37 6.32 -2.85
C LEU A 202 -5.20 7.59 -3.10
N PRO A 203 -5.12 8.66 -2.28
CA PRO A 203 -5.80 9.91 -2.58
C PRO A 203 -5.35 10.56 -3.90
N VAL A 204 -4.07 10.43 -4.25
CA VAL A 204 -3.52 10.96 -5.51
C VAL A 204 -4.09 10.18 -6.70
N LEU A 205 -4.15 8.84 -6.61
CA LEU A 205 -4.81 8.01 -7.62
C LEU A 205 -6.32 8.34 -7.74
N ALA A 206 -6.97 8.71 -6.63
CA ALA A 206 -8.38 9.08 -6.64
C ALA A 206 -8.58 10.41 -7.40
N CYS A 207 -7.69 11.38 -7.19
CA CYS A 207 -7.67 12.63 -7.94
C CYS A 207 -7.55 12.38 -9.45
N TRP A 208 -6.62 11.53 -9.88
CA TRP A 208 -6.42 11.20 -11.30
C TRP A 208 -7.62 10.48 -11.94
N THR A 209 -8.41 9.77 -11.13
CA THR A 209 -9.59 9.00 -11.59
C THR A 209 -10.91 9.77 -11.52
N GLY A 210 -10.84 11.11 -11.41
CA GLY A 210 -12.02 11.99 -11.42
C GLY A 210 -12.43 12.51 -10.05
N ASP A 211 -11.53 12.48 -9.08
CA ASP A 211 -11.61 13.17 -7.79
C ASP A 211 -12.88 12.88 -6.96
N TRP A 212 -13.41 11.66 -7.11
CA TRP A 212 -14.63 11.21 -6.42
C TRP A 212 -14.45 11.07 -4.90
N ALA A 213 -13.21 11.06 -4.42
CA ALA A 213 -12.85 11.00 -3.01
C ALA A 213 -12.69 12.38 -2.35
N ALA A 214 -12.70 13.49 -3.11
CA ALA A 214 -12.45 14.81 -2.57
C ALA A 214 -13.45 15.24 -1.48
N GLY A 215 -12.89 15.64 -0.33
CA GLY A 215 -13.67 16.11 0.81
C GLY A 215 -14.49 15.01 1.48
N ARG A 216 -14.06 13.74 1.37
CA ARG A 216 -14.67 12.59 2.04
C ARG A 216 -13.60 11.78 2.76
N ASP A 217 -13.88 11.42 4.01
CA ASP A 217 -12.97 10.63 4.84
C ASP A 217 -13.17 9.13 4.59
N TYR A 218 -12.68 8.64 3.44
CA TYR A 218 -12.65 7.20 3.15
C TYR A 218 -11.45 6.55 3.83
N ARG A 219 -11.67 5.38 4.44
CA ARG A 219 -10.58 4.51 4.91
C ARG A 219 -9.83 3.94 3.71
N THR A 220 -8.56 3.59 3.88
CA THR A 220 -7.71 2.95 2.86
C THR A 220 -8.41 1.76 2.18
N GLU A 221 -8.99 0.85 2.98
CA GLU A 221 -9.69 -0.33 2.47
C GLU A 221 -10.90 0.02 1.60
N GLN A 222 -11.59 1.11 1.94
CA GLN A 222 -12.71 1.61 1.16
C GLN A 222 -12.23 2.15 -0.18
N LEU A 223 -11.15 2.92 -0.21
CA LEU A 223 -10.54 3.42 -1.44
C LEU A 223 -10.15 2.27 -2.38
N ARG A 224 -9.41 1.27 -1.88
CA ARG A 224 -9.00 0.10 -2.69
C ARG A 224 -10.20 -0.67 -3.24
N ARG A 225 -11.25 -0.88 -2.44
CA ARG A 225 -12.48 -1.53 -2.91
C ARG A 225 -13.20 -0.71 -3.99
N MET A 226 -13.15 0.62 -3.90
CA MET A 226 -13.73 1.51 -4.91
C MET A 226 -12.92 1.49 -6.21
N PHE A 227 -11.58 1.50 -6.15
CA PHE A 227 -10.73 1.36 -7.32
C PHE A 227 -11.03 0.07 -8.09
N GLY A 228 -11.18 -1.06 -7.40
CA GLY A 228 -11.55 -2.33 -8.04
C GLY A 228 -12.93 -2.33 -8.74
N ARG A 229 -13.81 -1.37 -8.42
CA ARG A 229 -15.13 -1.21 -9.05
C ARG A 229 -15.26 0.05 -9.90
N LEU A 230 -14.18 0.81 -10.04
CA LEU A 230 -14.21 2.17 -10.59
C LEU A 230 -14.82 2.22 -12.00
N ASN A 231 -14.47 1.27 -12.87
CA ASN A 231 -15.02 1.20 -14.23
C ASN A 231 -16.55 1.06 -14.23
N ARG A 232 -17.11 0.21 -13.36
CA ARG A 232 -18.55 0.02 -13.22
C ARG A 232 -19.23 1.25 -12.62
N LEU A 233 -18.62 1.86 -11.61
CA LEU A 233 -19.15 3.06 -10.96
C LEU A 233 -19.16 4.27 -11.92
N ASN A 234 -18.10 4.45 -12.70
CA ASN A 234 -17.98 5.54 -13.67
C ASN A 234 -18.89 5.34 -14.89
N SER A 235 -18.95 4.12 -15.44
CA SER A 235 -19.84 3.83 -16.58
C SER A 235 -21.33 3.94 -16.24
N GLY A 236 -21.71 3.58 -15.01
CA GLY A 236 -23.09 3.66 -14.54
C GLY A 236 -23.42 4.97 -13.79
N ARG A 237 -22.56 5.98 -13.84
CA ARG A 237 -22.82 7.27 -13.17
C ARG A 237 -24.11 7.88 -13.73
N GLY A 238 -24.96 8.40 -12.85
CA GLY A 238 -26.30 8.88 -13.22
C GLY A 238 -27.39 7.80 -13.23
N THR A 239 -27.06 6.52 -13.03
CA THR A 239 -28.08 5.46 -12.92
C THR A 239 -28.54 5.27 -11.47
N ALA A 240 -29.81 4.92 -11.30
CA ALA A 240 -30.38 4.53 -10.01
C ALA A 240 -29.69 3.31 -9.37
N GLY A 241 -29.03 2.47 -10.18
CA GLY A 241 -28.27 1.31 -9.71
C GLY A 241 -26.98 1.70 -9.00
N VAL A 242 -26.16 2.54 -9.65
CA VAL A 242 -24.90 3.02 -9.07
C VAL A 242 -25.14 3.92 -7.87
N LEU A 243 -26.17 4.79 -7.91
CA LEU A 243 -26.52 5.63 -6.77
C LEU A 243 -26.87 4.77 -5.53
N ARG A 244 -27.65 3.70 -5.70
CA ARG A 244 -27.92 2.74 -4.61
C ARG A 244 -26.68 2.04 -4.10
N GLU A 245 -25.82 1.58 -5.01
CA GLU A 245 -24.57 0.91 -4.64
C GLU A 245 -23.65 1.84 -3.85
N MET A 246 -23.54 3.10 -4.26
CA MET A 246 -22.74 4.12 -3.56
C MET A 246 -23.30 4.48 -2.19
N ILE A 247 -24.63 4.66 -2.08
CA ILE A 247 -25.25 4.92 -0.77
C ILE A 247 -25.03 3.71 0.15
N LYS A 248 -25.19 2.48 -0.35
CA LYS A 248 -24.91 1.27 0.43
C LYS A 248 -23.45 1.17 0.85
N PHE A 249 -22.53 1.56 -0.01
CA PHE A 249 -21.10 1.55 0.28
C PHE A 249 -20.73 2.51 1.41
N VAL A 250 -21.28 3.74 1.39
CA VAL A 250 -21.00 4.78 2.40
C VAL A 250 -21.74 4.53 3.71
N THR A 251 -23.03 4.20 3.62
CA THR A 251 -23.94 4.14 4.77
C THR A 251 -24.11 2.73 5.34
N GLY A 252 -23.70 1.70 4.60
CA GLY A 252 -23.97 0.29 4.91
C GLY A 252 -25.42 -0.14 4.66
N ARG A 253 -26.30 0.78 4.23
CA ARG A 253 -27.75 0.59 4.16
C ARG A 253 -28.29 0.65 2.73
N ASP A 254 -29.36 -0.08 2.49
CA ASP A 254 -30.05 -0.07 1.20
C ASP A 254 -30.98 1.15 1.09
N ALA A 255 -30.78 1.96 0.06
CA ALA A 255 -31.64 3.10 -0.25
C ALA A 255 -32.75 2.73 -1.24
N VAL A 256 -33.93 3.31 -1.05
CA VAL A 256 -35.08 3.18 -1.95
C VAL A 256 -35.18 4.43 -2.82
N LEU A 257 -35.21 4.25 -4.15
CA LEU A 257 -35.34 5.36 -5.10
C LEU A 257 -36.74 5.36 -5.73
N VAL A 258 -37.45 6.45 -5.48
CA VAL A 258 -38.78 6.73 -6.02
C VAL A 258 -38.64 7.80 -7.10
N GLU A 259 -38.91 7.42 -8.35
CA GLU A 259 -38.90 8.31 -9.51
C GLU A 259 -40.33 8.73 -9.85
N TYR A 260 -40.50 9.91 -10.46
CA TYR A 260 -41.80 10.49 -10.79
C TYR A 260 -42.74 9.51 -11.51
N PHE A 261 -42.25 8.86 -12.57
CA PHE A 261 -43.07 7.95 -13.40
C PHE A 261 -43.60 6.73 -12.62
N LYS A 262 -42.94 6.29 -11.54
CA LYS A 262 -43.32 5.08 -10.79
C LYS A 262 -44.65 5.22 -10.06
N TRP A 263 -44.98 6.43 -9.61
CA TRP A 263 -46.20 6.67 -8.83
C TRP A 263 -47.19 7.54 -9.59
N HIS A 264 -46.73 8.50 -10.40
CA HIS A 264 -47.62 9.43 -11.10
C HIS A 264 -48.61 8.67 -12.00
N ASP A 265 -48.14 7.73 -12.83
CA ASP A 265 -48.99 6.98 -13.76
C ASP A 265 -50.05 6.12 -13.06
N TRP A 266 -49.73 5.59 -11.88
CA TRP A 266 -50.66 4.79 -11.09
C TRP A 266 -51.72 5.66 -10.37
N MET A 267 -51.32 6.86 -9.94
CA MET A 267 -52.15 7.77 -9.15
C MET A 267 -52.99 8.76 -9.95
N LYS A 268 -52.84 8.81 -11.29
CA LYS A 268 -53.64 9.69 -12.18
C LYS A 268 -55.16 9.60 -11.99
N ARG A 269 -55.66 8.48 -11.46
CA ARG A 269 -57.11 8.21 -11.30
C ARG A 269 -57.71 8.78 -10.01
N ASN A 270 -56.89 9.18 -9.04
CA ASN A 270 -57.36 9.64 -7.73
C ASN A 270 -56.72 10.99 -7.37
N THR A 271 -57.52 12.05 -7.38
CA THR A 271 -57.06 13.45 -7.22
C THR A 271 -56.46 13.72 -5.83
N GLU A 272 -57.02 13.16 -4.77
CA GLU A 272 -56.53 13.37 -3.39
C GLU A 272 -55.18 12.68 -3.16
N GLN A 273 -55.06 11.43 -3.63
CA GLN A 273 -53.81 10.67 -3.55
C GLN A 273 -52.72 11.26 -4.43
N LEU A 274 -53.07 11.81 -5.60
CA LEU A 274 -52.13 12.51 -6.46
C LEU A 274 -51.55 13.75 -5.76
N ALA A 275 -52.38 14.54 -5.08
CA ALA A 275 -51.94 15.70 -4.31
C ALA A 275 -51.03 15.32 -3.13
N LEU A 276 -51.34 14.22 -2.42
CA LEU A 276 -50.50 13.70 -1.35
C LEU A 276 -49.12 13.26 -1.86
N TYR A 277 -49.06 12.50 -2.95
CA TYR A 277 -47.79 12.01 -3.51
C TYR A 277 -46.96 13.14 -4.14
N GLY A 278 -47.60 14.13 -4.77
CA GLY A 278 -46.94 15.33 -5.26
C GLY A 278 -46.24 16.08 -4.12
N ARG A 279 -46.86 16.17 -2.94
CA ARG A 279 -46.26 16.76 -1.74
C ARG A 279 -45.05 15.95 -1.22
N LEU A 280 -45.14 14.62 -1.24
CA LEU A 280 -44.10 13.72 -0.69
C LEU A 280 -42.90 13.55 -1.61
N TYR A 281 -43.11 13.37 -2.91
CA TYR A 281 -42.05 12.99 -3.86
C TYR A 281 -41.74 14.06 -4.92
N GLY A 282 -42.54 15.13 -4.98
CA GLY A 282 -42.42 16.22 -5.95
C GLY A 282 -43.48 16.20 -7.04
N GLU A 283 -43.82 17.36 -7.57
CA GLU A 283 -44.86 17.52 -8.61
C GLU A 283 -44.29 17.50 -10.04
N HIS A 284 -42.96 17.51 -10.18
CA HIS A 284 -42.29 17.66 -11.47
C HIS A 284 -41.54 16.39 -11.89
N GLU A 285 -41.45 16.17 -13.21
CA GLU A 285 -40.80 15.01 -13.83
C GLU A 285 -39.28 14.97 -13.62
N ASP A 286 -38.67 16.12 -13.28
CA ASP A 286 -37.25 16.28 -13.01
C ASP A 286 -36.85 15.86 -11.59
N ARG A 287 -37.80 15.41 -10.76
CA ARG A 287 -37.53 15.07 -9.35
C ARG A 287 -37.57 13.57 -9.09
N PHE A 288 -36.58 13.10 -8.33
CA PHE A 288 -36.60 11.77 -7.74
C PHE A 288 -36.28 11.87 -6.25
N THR A 289 -36.83 10.95 -5.46
CA THR A 289 -36.63 10.91 -4.01
C THR A 289 -35.85 9.67 -3.61
N VAL A 290 -34.75 9.88 -2.90
CA VAL A 290 -33.93 8.87 -2.24
C VAL A 290 -34.40 8.78 -0.80
N ILE A 291 -34.88 7.61 -0.41
CA ILE A 291 -35.32 7.31 0.94
C ILE A 291 -34.29 6.40 1.59
N LEU A 292 -33.77 6.84 2.74
CA LEU A 292 -32.83 6.07 3.54
C LEU A 292 -33.43 5.82 4.92
N ASP A 293 -33.47 4.56 5.33
CA ASP A 293 -33.95 4.15 6.65
C ASP A 293 -32.84 4.34 7.70
N VAL A 294 -33.07 5.19 8.69
CA VAL A 294 -32.10 5.53 9.75
C VAL A 294 -32.62 5.17 11.15
N THR A 295 -33.72 4.42 11.22
CA THR A 295 -34.41 4.06 12.47
C THR A 295 -33.56 3.26 13.46
N ASP A 296 -32.63 2.43 12.96
CA ASP A 296 -31.79 1.53 13.76
C ASP A 296 -30.59 2.23 14.46
N GLY A 297 -30.54 3.56 14.52
CA GLY A 297 -29.72 4.33 15.48
C GLY A 297 -28.20 4.17 15.45
N GLY A 298 -27.64 3.37 14.54
CA GLY A 298 -26.23 2.94 14.64
C GLY A 298 -25.17 3.87 14.04
N VAL A 299 -25.53 4.93 13.30
CA VAL A 299 -24.54 5.79 12.63
C VAL A 299 -25.03 7.24 12.63
N GLU A 300 -24.30 8.15 13.30
CA GLU A 300 -24.41 9.59 13.05
C GLU A 300 -24.03 9.82 11.59
N MET A 301 -25.04 10.12 10.76
CA MET A 301 -24.87 10.34 9.33
C MET A 301 -24.79 11.84 9.12
N ASP A 302 -23.67 12.33 8.58
CA ASP A 302 -23.63 13.71 8.11
C ASP A 302 -24.56 13.85 6.90
N ARG A 303 -25.68 14.53 7.13
CA ARG A 303 -26.68 14.82 6.11
C ARG A 303 -26.08 15.61 4.95
N GLN A 304 -25.17 16.55 5.22
CA GLN A 304 -24.57 17.38 4.17
C GLN A 304 -23.65 16.55 3.26
N ALA A 305 -22.83 15.68 3.84
CA ALA A 305 -22.02 14.74 3.07
C ALA A 305 -22.87 13.81 2.19
N LEU A 306 -24.02 13.33 2.69
CA LEU A 306 -24.92 12.47 1.93
C LEU A 306 -25.66 13.23 0.82
N GLU A 307 -26.13 14.45 1.08
CA GLU A 307 -26.72 15.32 0.05
C GLU A 307 -25.71 15.61 -1.07
N LYS A 308 -24.46 15.91 -0.71
CA LYS A 308 -23.36 16.09 -1.68
C LYS A 308 -23.09 14.82 -2.47
N LEU A 309 -23.04 13.65 -1.83
CA LEU A 309 -22.90 12.36 -2.50
C LEU A 309 -24.03 12.13 -3.51
N VAL A 310 -25.28 12.34 -3.12
CA VAL A 310 -26.42 12.15 -4.02
C VAL A 310 -26.34 13.13 -5.19
N ALA A 311 -26.00 14.40 -4.94
CA ALA A 311 -25.84 15.41 -5.98
C ALA A 311 -24.73 15.04 -6.99
N ASP A 312 -23.58 14.54 -6.53
CA ASP A 312 -22.45 14.18 -7.40
C ASP A 312 -22.78 13.05 -8.39
N TYR A 313 -23.71 12.17 -8.02
CA TYR A 313 -24.18 11.06 -8.86
C TYR A 313 -25.50 11.35 -9.57
N THR A 314 -26.08 12.55 -9.39
CA THR A 314 -27.32 12.96 -10.04
C THR A 314 -27.05 13.41 -11.48
N PRO A 315 -27.83 12.93 -12.47
CA PRO A 315 -27.74 13.43 -13.84
C PRO A 315 -28.05 14.93 -13.93
N PHE A 316 -27.45 15.60 -14.91
CA PHE A 316 -27.74 17.01 -15.18
C PHE A 316 -29.23 17.20 -15.47
N GLY A 317 -29.84 18.22 -14.84
CA GLY A 317 -31.25 18.55 -15.01
C GLY A 317 -32.21 17.77 -14.11
N MET A 318 -31.73 16.86 -13.26
CA MET A 318 -32.54 16.20 -12.23
C MET A 318 -32.33 16.84 -10.86
N GLN A 319 -33.39 16.89 -10.06
CA GLN A 319 -33.37 17.38 -8.68
C GLN A 319 -33.49 16.20 -7.70
N PRO A 320 -32.45 15.91 -6.89
CA PRO A 320 -32.53 14.87 -5.90
C PRO A 320 -33.26 15.37 -4.65
N GLY A 321 -34.26 14.61 -4.20
CA GLY A 321 -34.81 14.72 -2.84
C GLY A 321 -34.18 13.68 -1.94
N LEU A 322 -33.64 14.07 -0.78
CA LEU A 322 -33.17 13.13 0.24
C LEU A 322 -34.13 13.13 1.43
N VAL A 323 -34.63 11.94 1.76
CA VAL A 323 -35.51 11.71 2.90
C VAL A 323 -34.86 10.68 3.82
N LEU A 324 -34.56 11.11 5.04
CA LEU A 324 -34.06 10.26 6.11
C LEU A 324 -35.24 9.83 6.97
N LEU A 325 -35.54 8.53 6.99
CA LEU A 325 -36.59 8.00 7.85
C LEU A 325 -36.08 7.88 9.27
N THR A 326 -36.60 8.74 10.13
CA THR A 326 -36.55 8.59 11.57
C THR A 326 -37.85 7.95 12.06
N TRP A 327 -37.87 7.53 13.32
CA TRP A 327 -39.12 7.16 13.99
C TRP A 327 -40.14 8.29 13.85
N SER A 328 -41.32 7.97 13.32
CA SER A 328 -42.37 8.97 13.08
C SER A 328 -43.76 8.42 13.42
N SER A 329 -44.59 9.29 14.00
CA SER A 329 -45.98 9.01 14.38
C SER A 329 -47.00 9.78 13.55
N HIS A 330 -46.54 10.68 12.66
CA HIS A 330 -47.39 11.56 11.87
C HIS A 330 -47.84 10.86 10.58
N MET A 331 -49.15 10.68 10.42
CA MET A 331 -49.75 10.21 9.17
C MET A 331 -49.67 11.30 8.08
N ASP A 332 -49.75 10.90 6.81
CA ASP A 332 -49.60 11.75 5.62
C ASP A 332 -48.21 12.40 5.43
N THR A 333 -47.21 11.94 6.19
CA THR A 333 -45.78 12.25 5.98
C THR A 333 -45.03 11.01 5.48
N HIS A 334 -43.70 11.03 5.42
CA HIS A 334 -42.88 9.83 5.11
C HIS A 334 -42.92 8.80 6.26
N CYS A 335 -44.11 8.26 6.51
CA CYS A 335 -44.41 7.23 7.50
C CYS A 335 -44.87 5.98 6.76
N TYR A 336 -44.04 4.94 6.80
CA TYR A 336 -44.27 3.68 6.11
C TYR A 336 -44.52 2.58 7.13
N LEU A 337 -45.61 1.83 6.91
CA LEU A 337 -45.96 0.64 7.68
C LEU A 337 -44.79 -0.37 7.65
N ASP A 338 -44.58 -1.04 8.77
CA ASP A 338 -43.48 -2.01 9.02
C ASP A 338 -42.05 -1.44 8.95
N ARG A 339 -41.88 -0.13 8.78
CA ARG A 339 -40.56 0.54 8.74
C ARG A 339 -40.38 1.50 9.90
N ASN A 340 -40.96 2.69 9.80
CA ASN A 340 -40.73 3.78 10.75
C ASN A 340 -42.01 4.24 11.46
N SER A 341 -43.16 3.64 11.15
CA SER A 341 -44.43 3.92 11.81
C SER A 341 -44.42 3.43 13.26
N ARG A 342 -44.48 4.33 14.23
CA ARG A 342 -44.79 4.00 15.62
C ARG A 342 -45.96 4.84 16.11
N LEU A 343 -46.86 4.20 16.85
CA LEU A 343 -47.87 4.93 17.61
C LEU A 343 -47.16 5.69 18.73
N SER A 344 -47.40 6.99 18.83
CA SER A 344 -46.98 7.77 19.99
C SER A 344 -47.65 7.18 21.23
N MET A 345 -46.85 6.67 22.18
CA MET A 345 -47.37 6.35 23.50
C MET A 345 -47.62 7.69 24.22
N PRO A 346 -48.86 8.01 24.63
CA PRO A 346 -49.12 9.22 25.39
C PRO A 346 -48.44 9.10 26.76
N GLU A 347 -47.47 9.97 27.05
CA GLU A 347 -46.93 10.13 28.40
C GLU A 347 -47.87 11.01 29.22
N GLN A 348 -48.13 10.64 30.48
CA GLN A 348 -48.83 11.51 31.43
C GLN A 348 -47.90 12.67 31.81
N ALA A 349 -48.23 13.88 31.39
CA ALA A 349 -47.53 15.08 31.84
C ALA A 349 -47.85 15.34 33.33
N GLY A 350 -46.83 15.31 34.17
CA GLY A 350 -46.87 15.85 35.54
C GLY A 350 -46.49 17.35 35.54
N THR A 351 -46.88 18.08 36.58
CA THR A 351 -46.61 19.53 36.78
C THR A 351 -45.14 19.91 36.92
N ASP A 352 -44.22 18.97 36.82
CA ASP A 352 -42.80 19.16 37.06
C ASP A 352 -42.05 19.44 35.74
N GLY A 353 -42.35 20.60 35.16
CA GLY A 353 -41.47 21.31 34.22
C GLY A 353 -40.84 20.51 33.07
N PHE A 354 -41.64 19.86 32.24
CA PHE A 354 -41.17 19.36 30.93
C PHE A 354 -41.31 20.45 29.86
N ALA A 355 -40.23 20.68 29.09
CA ALA A 355 -40.32 21.44 27.85
C ALA A 355 -41.01 20.57 26.80
N LEU A 356 -42.17 21.03 26.38
CA LEU A 356 -43.05 20.28 25.50
C LEU A 356 -42.89 20.84 24.09
N ASP A 357 -42.61 19.96 23.15
CA ASP A 357 -42.52 20.31 21.74
C ASP A 357 -43.94 20.48 21.15
N GLY A 358 -44.10 21.37 20.17
CA GLY A 358 -45.31 22.15 19.87
C GLY A 358 -46.60 21.44 19.40
N SER A 359 -46.97 20.26 19.91
CA SER A 359 -48.22 19.58 19.53
C SER A 359 -48.83 18.77 20.68
N TYR A 360 -49.92 19.30 21.25
CA TYR A 360 -50.74 18.60 22.23
C TYR A 360 -52.15 18.43 21.70
N MET A 361 -52.75 17.27 21.99
CA MET A 361 -54.19 17.08 21.93
C MET A 361 -54.69 16.98 23.38
N LEU A 362 -55.43 17.98 23.83
CA LEU A 362 -56.16 17.93 25.09
C LEU A 362 -57.39 17.03 24.90
N GLY A 363 -57.39 15.88 25.57
CA GLY A 363 -58.54 14.99 25.68
C GLY A 363 -59.47 15.41 26.81
#